data_AF-A0A410TSM5-F1
#
_entry.id   AF-A0A410TSM5-F1
#
_cell.length_a   1.000
_cell.length_b   1.000
_cell.length_c   1.000
_cell.angle_alpha   90.00
_cell.angle_beta   90.00
_cell.angle_gamma   90.00
#
_symmetry.space_group_name_H-M   'P 1'
#
loop_
_entity.id
_entity.type
_entity.pdbx_description
1 polymer ?
#
loop_
_entity_poly.entity_id
_entity_poly.type
_entity_poly.pdbx_seq_one_letter_code
_entity_poly.pdbx_strand_id
1 'polypeptide(L)' 'MSAEPVVTTPDELARADLLLLAFPICFAAVYGVLAVLSGDGVPPLAGASAVCCLLIVDCVFLNPPVDG' A
#
# COMPACT_ATOMS: atom_id res chain seq x y z
N MET A 1 -2.19 28.87 12.78
CA MET A 1 -3.11 27.74 13.05
C MET A 1 -2.25 26.50 13.16
N SER A 2 -2.06 26.00 14.37
CA SER A 2 -1.40 24.71 14.58
C SER A 2 -2.46 23.63 14.38
N ALA A 3 -2.24 22.70 13.44
CA ALA A 3 -3.10 21.54 13.31
C ALA A 3 -2.87 20.63 14.53
N GLU A 4 -3.93 20.38 15.31
CA GLU A 4 -3.87 19.36 16.35
C GLU A 4 -3.86 17.98 15.66
N PRO A 5 -2.95 17.08 16.04
CA PRO A 5 -2.94 15.74 15.47
C PRO A 5 -4.20 15.01 15.94
N VAL A 6 -5.14 14.79 15.03
CA VAL A 6 -6.26 13.88 15.25
C VAL A 6 -5.66 12.48 15.35
N VAL A 7 -5.63 11.94 16.57
CA VAL A 7 -5.24 10.57 16.83
C VAL A 7 -6.46 9.69 16.61
N THR A 8 -6.54 9.10 15.41
CA THR A 8 -7.57 8.11 15.07
C THR A 8 -7.30 6.81 15.83
N THR A 9 -8.30 6.31 16.54
CA THR A 9 -8.18 5.02 17.25
C THR A 9 -8.31 3.85 16.26
N PRO A 10 -7.74 2.66 16.56
CA PRO A 10 -7.83 1.50 15.66
C PRO A 10 -9.27 1.10 15.29
N ASP A 11 -10.24 1.37 16.17
CA ASP A 11 -11.66 1.12 15.95
C ASP A 11 -12.31 2.13 14.99
N GLU A 12 -11.68 3.29 14.76
CA GLU A 12 -12.16 4.34 13.84
C GLU A 12 -11.51 4.25 12.45
N LEU A 13 -10.52 3.37 12.27
CA LEU A 13 -9.76 3.31 11.04
C LEU A 13 -10.50 2.49 9.98
N ALA A 14 -10.97 3.15 8.93
CA ALA A 14 -11.68 2.46 7.87
C ALA A 14 -10.72 1.53 7.11
N ARG A 15 -11.25 0.43 6.57
CA ARG A 15 -10.47 -0.48 5.72
C ARG A 15 -9.83 0.26 4.54
N ALA A 16 -10.49 1.31 4.03
CA ALA A 16 -9.95 2.17 2.99
C ALA A 16 -8.65 2.88 3.42
N ASP A 17 -8.59 3.41 4.64
CA ASP A 17 -7.40 4.09 5.18
C ASP A 17 -6.22 3.13 5.34
N LEU A 18 -6.51 1.91 5.82
CA LEU A 18 -5.52 0.84 5.92
C LEU A 18 -4.97 0.44 4.55
N LEU A 19 -5.83 0.33 3.53
CA LEU A 19 -5.39 0.02 2.16
C LEU A 19 -4.54 1.14 1.57
N LEU A 20 -4.92 2.40 1.78
CA LEU A 20 -4.13 3.56 1.36
C LEU A 20 -2.74 3.57 1.98
N LEU A 21 -2.61 3.16 3.25
CA LEU A 21 -1.31 3.01 3.91
C LEU A 21 -0.54 1.76 3.42
N ALA A 22 -1.23 0.65 3.19
CA ALA A 22 -0.62 -0.62 2.84
C ALA A 22 0.05 -0.58 1.45
N PHE A 23 -0.57 0.04 0.44
CA PHE A 23 -0.02 0.07 -0.92
C PHE A 23 1.41 0.64 -1.02
N PRO A 24 1.73 1.85 -0.52
CA PRO A 24 3.08 2.39 -0.58
C PRO A 24 4.07 1.57 0.27
N ILE A 25 3.64 0.98 1.39
CA ILE A 25 4.50 0.13 2.21
C ILE A 25 4.85 -1.16 1.47
N CYS A 26 3.86 -1.84 0.88
CA CYS A 26 4.08 -3.04 0.09
C CYS A 26 4.98 -2.75 -1.11
N PHE A 27 4.76 -1.62 -1.80
CA PHE A 27 5.62 -1.20 -2.90
C PHE A 27 7.06 -1.03 -2.45
N ALA A 28 7.29 -0.24 -1.39
CA ALA A 28 8.64 0.04 -0.88
C ALA A 28 9.35 -1.24 -0.41
N ALA A 29 8.63 -2.14 0.26
CA ALA A 29 9.16 -3.42 0.71
C ALA A 29 9.56 -4.32 -0.48
N VAL A 30 8.67 -4.51 -1.45
CA VAL A 30 8.95 -5.34 -2.64
C VAL A 30 10.07 -4.74 -3.48
N TYR A 31 10.01 -3.43 -3.74
CA TYR A 31 11.06 -2.73 -4.49
C TYR A 31 12.41 -2.86 -3.77
N GLY A 32 12.46 -2.61 -2.46
CA GLY A 32 13.69 -2.69 -1.67
C GLY A 32 14.31 -4.08 -1.71
N VAL A 33 13.50 -5.13 -1.51
CA VAL A 33 13.96 -6.53 -1.60
C VAL A 33 14.49 -6.82 -3.01
N LEU A 34 13.74 -6.49 -4.05
CA LEU A 34 14.15 -6.78 -5.43
C LEU A 34 15.39 -5.97 -5.83
N ALA A 35 15.50 -4.71 -5.42
CA ALA A 35 16.63 -3.84 -5.74
C ALA A 35 17.94 -4.35 -5.12
N VAL A 36 17.88 -4.87 -3.89
CA VAL A 36 19.03 -5.54 -3.25
C VAL A 36 19.48 -6.76 -4.05
N LEU A 37 18.55 -7.48 -4.68
CA LEU A 37 18.84 -8.71 -5.43
C LEU A 37 19.26 -8.47 -6.89
N SER A 38 18.75 -7.43 -7.55
CA SER A 38 18.95 -7.19 -8.99
C SER A 38 20.16 -6.32 -9.32
N GLY A 39 20.56 -5.40 -8.44
CA GLY A 39 21.60 -4.41 -8.73
C GLY A 39 21.24 -3.38 -9.81
N ASP A 40 20.00 -3.39 -10.29
CA ASP A 40 19.41 -2.46 -11.27
C ASP A 40 18.00 -2.07 -10.84
N GLY A 41 17.55 -0.86 -11.18
CA GLY A 41 16.28 -0.28 -10.72
C GLY A 41 15.04 -0.67 -11.54
N VAL A 42 15.20 -1.08 -12.80
CA VAL A 42 14.05 -1.36 -13.69
C VAL A 42 13.29 -2.63 -13.29
N PRO A 43 13.94 -3.81 -13.11
CA PRO A 43 13.21 -5.02 -12.70
C PRO A 43 12.50 -4.90 -11.34
N PRO A 44 13.10 -4.30 -10.28
CA PRO A 44 12.42 -4.03 -9.02
C PRO A 44 11.20 -3.13 -9.16
N LEU A 45 11.31 -2.08 -9.98
CA LEU A 45 10.21 -1.15 -10.21
C LEU A 45 9.02 -1.86 -10.86
N ALA A 46 9.27 -2.65 -11.90
CA ALA A 46 8.25 -3.42 -12.60
C ALA A 46 7.59 -4.45 -11.66
N GLY A 47 8.41 -5.17 -10.87
CA GLY A 47 7.92 -6.18 -9.92
C GLY A 47 7.07 -5.58 -8.80
N ALA A 48 7.54 -4.50 -8.16
CA ALA A 48 6.79 -3.80 -7.12
C ALA A 48 5.46 -3.23 -7.65
N SER A 49 5.50 -2.64 -8.85
CA SER A 49 4.30 -2.14 -9.53
C SER A 49 3.29 -3.27 -9.79
N ALA A 50 3.75 -4.41 -10.31
CA ALA A 50 2.89 -5.56 -10.58
C ALA A 50 2.20 -6.09 -9.32
N VAL A 51 2.94 -6.21 -8.21
CA VAL A 51 2.35 -6.62 -6.92
C VAL A 51 1.28 -5.63 -6.46
N CYS A 52 1.55 -4.32 -6.54
CA CYS A 52 0.56 -3.31 -6.19
C CYS A 52 -0.68 -3.38 -7.08
N CYS A 53 -0.53 -3.60 -8.39
CA CYS A 53 -1.67 -3.79 -9.29
C CYS A 53 -2.55 -4.97 -8.87
N LEU A 54 -1.94 -6.10 -8.49
CA LEU A 54 -2.68 -7.27 -8.00
C LEU A 54 -3.43 -6.96 -6.71
N LEU A 55 -2.79 -6.28 -5.77
CA LEU A 55 -3.44 -5.85 -4.51
C LEU A 55 -4.56 -4.85 -4.75
N ILE A 56 -4.42 -3.93 -5.71
CA ILE A 56 -5.49 -2.99 -6.06
C ILE A 56 -6.67 -3.74 -6.69
N VAL A 57 -6.43 -4.64 -7.63
CA VAL A 57 -7.49 -5.47 -8.24
C VAL A 57 -8.24 -6.24 -7.16
N ASP A 58 -7.51 -6.90 -6.26
CA ASP A 58 -8.12 -7.66 -5.18
C ASP A 58 -8.88 -6.76 -4.19
N CYS A 59 -8.22 -5.78 -3.59
CA CYS A 59 -8.77 -5.02 -2.48
C CYS A 59 -9.76 -3.90 -2.88
N VAL A 60 -9.74 -3.45 -4.14
CA VAL A 60 -10.60 -2.34 -4.60
C VAL A 60 -11.72 -2.84 -5.51
N PHE A 61 -11.49 -3.87 -6.33
CA PHE A 61 -12.48 -4.33 -7.30
C PHE A 61 -13.15 -5.65 -6.91
N LEU A 62 -12.39 -6.64 -6.44
CA LEU A 62 -12.95 -7.96 -6.09
C LEU A 62 -13.51 -7.98 -4.65
N ASN A 63 -12.78 -7.37 -3.73
CA ASN A 63 -13.07 -7.29 -2.31
C ASN A 63 -13.07 -5.83 -1.86
N PRO A 64 -13.93 -4.96 -2.42
CA PRO A 64 -13.92 -3.52 -2.13
C PRO A 64 -14.08 -3.24 -0.62
N PRO A 65 -13.53 -2.13 -0.10
CA PRO A 65 -13.84 -1.67 1.24
C PRO A 65 -15.32 -1.24 1.25
N VAL A 66 -16.21 -2.15 1.64
CA VAL A 66 -17.60 -1.81 1.93
C VAL A 66 -17.66 -1.16 3.29
N ASP A 67 -18.34 -0.02 3.37
CA ASP A 67 -18.70 0.59 4.64
C ASP A 67 -19.65 -0.38 5.36
N GLY A 68 -19.32 -0.72 6.61
CA GLY A 68 -20.21 -1.47 7.51
C GLY A 68 -21.32 -0.58 8.04
#